data_AF-X1UQ82-F1
#
_entry.id   AF-X1UQ82-F1
#
_cell.length_a   1.000
_cell.length_b   1.000
_cell.length_c   1.000
_cell.angle_alpha   90.00
_cell.angle_beta   90.00
_cell.angle_gamma   90.00
#
_symmetry.space_group_name_H-M   'P 1'
#
loop_
_entity.id
_entity.type
_entity.pdbx_description
1 polymer ?
#
loop_
_entity_poly.entity_id
_entity_poly.type
_entity_poly.pdbx_seq_one_letter_code
_entity_poly.pdbx_strand_id
1 'polypeptide(L)'
;ETDAHFITISGPEIMSKFYGQSEQNLRDIFEDAKKNMPSIIFIDELDSIAPKRGEVTGEVERRVVAQLLSLLDGLEGRGEIIVIGATNRVNDIDIALRRPGRFDKEIEIGVPDTDGRLEILQIHTRGMPLFEDVDLRTLAEKTHGFVGADVEALAKEAAMLSIREMLPKIDLDKPIPFEILSALRIKMENFTSALKSIEPSALREVVISQPKETWEDVGGLEDAKLQLREVIEWPLKYPELYSHLSSKP
;
A
#
# COMPACT_ATOMS: atom_id res chain seq x y z
N GLU A 1 8.76 -20.64 -7.31
CA GLU A 1 8.78 -21.05 -5.90
C GLU A 1 10.23 -21.28 -5.51
N THR A 2 10.67 -20.66 -4.42
CA THR A 2 11.96 -20.95 -3.80
C THR A 2 11.74 -22.04 -2.75
N ASP A 3 12.49 -23.14 -2.79
CA ASP A 3 12.53 -24.18 -1.74
C ASP A 3 13.20 -23.65 -0.45
N ALA A 4 12.71 -22.52 0.07
CA ALA A 4 13.22 -21.86 1.26
C ALA A 4 12.17 -21.87 2.35
N HIS A 5 12.60 -22.13 3.58
CA HIS A 5 11.75 -22.07 4.76
C HIS A 5 11.30 -20.62 5.00
N PHE A 6 10.00 -20.37 4.97
CA PHE A 6 9.44 -19.02 5.08
C PHE A 6 8.81 -18.81 6.46
N ILE A 7 9.28 -17.80 7.19
CA ILE A 7 8.76 -17.40 8.49
C ILE A 7 8.17 -15.99 8.36
N THR A 8 6.92 -15.81 8.79
CA THR A 8 6.23 -14.50 8.79
C THR A 8 5.93 -14.09 10.22
N ILE A 9 6.24 -12.84 10.55
CA ILE A 9 5.95 -12.25 11.85
C ILE A 9 5.42 -10.83 11.67
N SER A 10 4.41 -10.47 12.45
CA SER A 10 3.93 -9.09 12.53
C SER A 10 4.54 -8.42 13.76
N GLY A 11 5.07 -7.20 13.62
CA GLY A 11 5.77 -6.51 14.69
C GLY A 11 4.97 -6.38 16.00
N PRO A 12 3.66 -6.05 15.99
CA PRO A 12 2.82 -6.07 17.19
C PRO A 12 2.71 -7.43 17.89
N GLU A 13 2.81 -8.55 17.16
CA GLU A 13 2.75 -9.90 17.77
C GLU A 13 3.98 -10.19 18.64
N ILE A 14 5.11 -9.57 18.32
CA ILE A 14 6.35 -9.68 19.09
C ILE A 14 6.24 -8.87 20.39
N MET A 15 5.45 -7.79 20.37
CA MET A 15 5.30 -6.86 21.50
C MET A 15 4.38 -7.44 22.59
N SER A 16 4.97 -8.23 23.49
CA SER A 16 4.26 -8.72 24.67
C SER A 16 4.35 -7.75 25.86
N LYS A 17 3.35 -7.80 26.75
CA LYS A 17 3.36 -7.05 28.03
C LYS A 17 4.28 -7.67 29.10
N PHE A 18 4.84 -8.85 28.83
CA PHE A 18 5.64 -9.60 29.80
C PHE A 18 7.13 -9.35 29.57
N TYR A 19 7.85 -9.08 30.67
CA TYR A 19 9.27 -8.71 30.61
C TYR A 19 10.12 -9.85 30.00
N GLY A 20 10.91 -9.56 28.97
CA GLY A 20 11.88 -10.51 28.40
C GLY A 20 11.31 -11.47 27.35
N GLN A 21 9.99 -11.59 27.23
CA GLN A 21 9.35 -12.52 26.32
C GLN A 21 9.48 -12.07 24.86
N SER A 22 9.40 -10.77 24.60
CA SER A 22 9.55 -10.20 23.25
C SER A 22 10.95 -10.46 22.68
N GLU A 23 12.00 -10.32 23.50
CA GLU A 23 13.38 -10.63 23.09
C GLU A 23 13.61 -12.13 22.89
N GLN A 24 12.96 -12.98 23.70
CA GLN A 24 13.06 -14.43 23.54
C GLN A 24 12.36 -14.91 22.27
N ASN A 25 11.16 -14.41 21.98
CA ASN A 25 10.43 -14.73 20.75
C ASN A 25 11.29 -14.41 19.51
N LEU A 26 11.92 -13.23 19.47
CA LEU A 26 12.84 -12.87 18.38
C LEU A 26 14.02 -13.83 18.25
N ARG A 27 14.61 -14.26 19.37
CA ARG A 27 15.70 -15.26 19.33
C ARG A 27 15.21 -16.59 18.79
N ASP A 28 14.06 -17.06 19.25
CA ASP A 28 13.51 -18.35 18.84
C ASP A 28 13.21 -18.37 17.33
N ILE A 29 12.70 -17.27 16.78
CA ILE A 29 12.45 -17.11 15.33
C ILE A 29 13.76 -17.20 14.53
N PHE A 30 14.81 -16.48 14.93
CA PHE A 30 16.09 -16.50 14.22
C PHE A 30 16.80 -17.86 14.36
N GLU A 31 16.68 -18.53 15.50
CA GLU A 31 17.19 -19.89 15.71
C GLU A 31 16.44 -20.92 14.86
N ASP A 32 15.12 -20.79 14.70
CA ASP A 32 14.33 -21.64 13.81
C ASP A 32 14.72 -21.44 12.34
N ALA A 33 14.88 -20.18 11.92
CA ALA A 33 15.38 -19.83 10.59
C ALA A 33 16.76 -20.46 10.32
N LYS A 34 17.67 -20.41 11.30
CA LYS A 34 19.01 -20.98 11.22
C LYS A 34 19.02 -22.51 11.15
N LYS A 35 18.06 -23.19 11.79
CA LYS A 35 17.94 -24.65 11.72
C LYS A 35 17.37 -25.13 10.38
N ASN A 36 16.57 -24.30 9.71
CA ASN A 36 15.84 -24.64 8.50
C ASN A 36 16.37 -23.93 7.24
N MET A 37 17.69 -23.67 7.16
CA MET A 37 18.30 -22.99 6.01
C MET A 37 18.19 -23.83 4.71
N PRO A 38 17.96 -23.20 3.54
CA PRO A 38 17.81 -21.75 3.31
C PRO A 38 16.46 -21.22 3.80
N SER A 39 16.44 -20.01 4.38
CA SER A 39 15.24 -19.43 4.99
C SER A 39 15.02 -17.95 4.67
N ILE A 40 13.76 -17.52 4.75
CA ILE A 40 13.34 -16.12 4.61
C ILE A 40 12.53 -15.75 5.84
N ILE A 41 12.94 -14.68 6.54
CA ILE A 41 12.21 -14.08 7.64
C ILE A 41 11.54 -12.81 7.12
N PHE A 42 10.21 -12.80 7.08
CA PHE A 42 9.41 -11.63 6.72
C PHE A 42 8.83 -10.97 7.98
N ILE A 43 9.22 -9.73 8.23
CA ILE A 43 8.80 -8.92 9.37
C ILE A 43 7.89 -7.81 8.84
N ASP A 44 6.59 -7.91 9.11
CA ASP A 44 5.63 -6.86 8.78
C ASP A 44 5.53 -5.82 9.90
N GLU A 45 5.14 -4.59 9.56
CA GLU A 45 5.03 -3.45 10.48
C GLU A 45 6.29 -3.27 11.35
N LEU A 46 7.47 -3.27 10.70
CA LEU A 46 8.77 -3.17 11.37
C LEU A 46 8.87 -1.93 12.29
N ASP A 47 8.18 -0.84 11.96
CA ASP A 47 8.10 0.39 12.75
C ASP A 47 7.52 0.20 14.16
N SER A 48 6.75 -0.86 14.39
CA SER A 48 6.22 -1.19 15.72
C SER A 48 7.28 -1.75 16.69
N ILE A 49 8.33 -2.41 16.17
CA ILE A 49 9.39 -3.04 16.98
C ILE A 49 10.75 -2.35 16.83
N ALA A 50 10.89 -1.49 15.83
CA ALA A 50 12.12 -0.80 15.48
C ALA A 50 12.03 0.75 15.46
N PRO A 51 11.27 1.42 16.37
CA PRO A 51 11.13 2.87 16.32
C PRO A 51 12.43 3.62 16.62
N LYS A 52 12.54 4.86 16.14
CA LYS A 52 13.64 5.78 16.43
C LYS A 52 13.84 5.97 17.93
N ARG A 53 15.07 5.76 18.41
CA ARG A 53 15.47 5.87 19.83
C ARG A 53 15.00 7.13 20.58
N GLY A 54 14.86 8.25 19.88
CA GLY A 54 14.39 9.52 20.45
C GLY A 54 12.91 9.56 20.78
N GLU A 55 12.10 8.74 20.11
CA GLU A 55 10.64 8.66 20.28
C GLU A 55 10.23 7.50 21.20
N VAL A 56 11.19 6.62 21.51
CA VAL A 56 10.98 5.46 22.39
C VAL A 56 10.87 5.90 23.85
N THR A 57 9.65 5.88 24.38
CA THR A 57 9.37 6.14 25.80
C THR A 57 9.50 4.87 26.66
N GLY A 58 9.35 3.68 26.07
CA GLY A 58 9.38 2.39 26.77
C GLY A 58 10.75 1.71 26.81
N GLU A 59 11.14 1.17 27.98
CA GLU A 59 12.38 0.37 28.13
C GLU A 59 12.31 -0.97 27.36
N VAL A 60 11.10 -1.51 27.15
CA VAL A 60 10.89 -2.76 26.40
C VAL A 60 11.25 -2.59 24.93
N GLU A 61 10.72 -1.54 24.29
CA GLU A 61 10.98 -1.21 22.88
C GLU A 61 12.47 -1.04 22.61
N ARG A 62 13.21 -0.32 23.48
CA ARG A 62 14.67 -0.14 23.34
C ARG A 62 15.42 -1.47 23.34
N ARG A 63 15.00 -2.43 24.17
CA ARG A 63 15.63 -3.75 24.26
C ARG A 63 15.30 -4.61 23.05
N VAL A 64 14.07 -4.55 22.55
CA VAL A 64 13.68 -5.24 21.32
C VAL A 64 14.49 -4.74 20.12
N VAL A 65 14.66 -3.43 19.97
CA VAL A 65 15.52 -2.83 18.93
C VAL A 65 16.96 -3.32 19.06
N ALA A 66 17.51 -3.31 20.28
CA ALA A 66 18.88 -3.78 20.54
C ALA A 66 19.05 -5.28 20.25
N GLN A 67 18.05 -6.10 20.58
CA GLN A 67 18.05 -7.52 20.29
C GLN A 67 18.01 -7.77 18.78
N LEU A 68 17.15 -7.07 18.04
CA LEU A 68 17.07 -7.19 16.58
C LEU A 68 18.40 -6.79 15.91
N LEU A 69 19.03 -5.70 16.35
CA LEU A 69 20.36 -5.28 15.89
C LEU A 69 21.41 -6.39 16.10
N SER A 70 21.43 -6.98 17.30
CA SER A 70 22.36 -8.06 17.66
C SER A 70 22.13 -9.31 16.80
N LEU A 71 20.86 -9.68 16.55
CA LEU A 71 20.51 -10.83 15.72
C LEU A 71 20.93 -10.64 14.27
N LEU A 72 20.70 -9.46 13.70
CA LEU A 72 21.10 -9.12 12.33
C LEU A 72 22.62 -9.07 12.18
N ASP A 73 23.33 -8.47 13.15
CA ASP A 73 24.81 -8.44 13.16
C ASP A 73 25.41 -9.85 13.34
N GLY A 74 24.68 -10.75 14.01
CA GLY A 74 25.09 -12.14 14.27
C GLY A 74 24.76 -13.14 13.15
N LEU A 75 24.16 -12.69 12.04
CA LEU A 75 23.96 -13.51 10.85
C LEU A 75 25.29 -13.75 10.13
N GLU A 76 26.03 -14.76 10.57
CA GLU A 76 27.25 -15.23 9.92
C GLU A 76 26.90 -16.15 8.74
N GLY A 77 27.08 -15.68 7.51
CA GLY A 77 26.92 -16.50 6.30
C GLY A 77 26.42 -15.70 5.11
N ARG A 78 26.96 -15.97 3.91
CA ARG A 78 26.49 -15.31 2.69
C ARG A 78 25.20 -15.99 2.20
N GLY A 79 24.04 -15.44 2.56
CA GLY A 79 22.79 -15.61 1.81
C GLY A 79 21.93 -16.84 2.11
N GLU A 80 22.18 -17.56 3.22
CA GLU A 80 21.32 -18.68 3.64
C GLU A 80 20.07 -18.23 4.42
N ILE A 81 20.10 -17.02 4.98
CA ILE A 81 18.97 -16.38 5.65
C ILE A 81 18.77 -15.00 5.05
N ILE A 82 17.58 -14.72 4.53
CA ILE A 82 17.19 -13.42 4.01
C ILE A 82 16.16 -12.82 4.96
N VAL A 83 16.40 -11.60 5.45
CA VAL A 83 15.43 -10.87 6.28
C VAL A 83 14.80 -9.75 5.45
N ILE A 84 13.48 -9.76 5.35
CA ILE A 84 12.67 -8.76 4.64
C ILE A 84 11.83 -8.04 5.70
N GLY A 85 11.98 -6.73 5.79
CA GLY A 85 11.14 -5.89 6.64
C GLY A 85 10.19 -5.05 5.79
N ALA A 86 8.91 -5.02 6.13
CA ALA A 86 7.93 -4.11 5.57
C ALA A 86 7.59 -3.02 6.59
N THR A 87 7.44 -1.78 6.13
CA THR A 87 7.02 -0.64 6.96
C THR A 87 6.35 0.42 6.10
N ASN A 88 5.33 1.07 6.66
CA ASN A 88 4.71 2.24 6.05
C ASN A 88 5.45 3.53 6.40
N ARG A 89 6.38 3.48 7.38
CA ARG A 89 7.05 4.65 7.94
C ARG A 89 8.56 4.42 8.03
N VAL A 90 9.22 4.40 6.87
CA VAL A 90 10.69 4.23 6.78
C VAL A 90 11.47 5.27 7.60
N ASN A 91 10.89 6.46 7.78
CA ASN A 91 11.46 7.53 8.58
C ASN A 91 11.34 7.27 10.08
N ASP A 92 10.47 6.39 10.54
CA ASP A 92 10.28 6.10 11.96
C ASP A 92 11.21 4.96 12.42
N ILE A 93 11.88 4.28 11.49
CA ILE A 93 12.82 3.18 11.78
C ILE A 93 14.16 3.70 12.32
N ASP A 94 14.73 3.00 13.31
CA ASP A 94 16.08 3.26 13.82
C ASP A 94 17.11 3.21 12.68
N ILE A 95 17.82 4.32 12.46
CA ILE A 95 18.86 4.49 11.45
C ILE A 95 19.94 3.41 11.54
N ALA A 96 20.20 2.86 12.73
CA ALA A 96 21.15 1.77 12.90
C ALA A 96 20.75 0.51 12.13
N LEU A 97 19.45 0.18 12.04
CA LEU A 97 18.96 -0.99 11.32
C LEU A 97 19.08 -0.85 9.80
N ARG A 98 19.06 0.38 9.30
CA ARG A 98 19.17 0.74 7.87
C ARG A 98 20.62 0.82 7.36
N ARG A 99 21.60 0.42 8.18
CA ARG A 99 23.02 0.45 7.79
C ARG A 99 23.41 -0.83 7.03
N PRO A 100 24.43 -0.75 6.17
CA PRO A 100 24.97 -1.94 5.49
C PRO A 100 25.32 -3.06 6.48
N GLY A 101 24.96 -4.30 6.13
CA GLY A 101 25.11 -5.48 6.98
C GLY A 101 23.85 -5.85 7.78
N ARG A 102 22.78 -5.04 7.70
CA ARG A 102 21.46 -5.29 8.32
C ARG A 102 20.39 -5.21 7.24
N PHE A 103 19.53 -4.18 7.24
CA PHE A 103 18.71 -3.83 6.08
C PHE A 103 19.55 -2.96 5.14
N ASP A 104 20.31 -3.62 4.25
CA ASP A 104 21.22 -2.99 3.29
C ASP A 104 20.54 -2.55 1.98
N LYS A 105 19.33 -3.05 1.72
CA LYS A 105 18.51 -2.71 0.55
C LYS A 105 17.17 -2.12 1.00
N GLU A 106 16.87 -0.93 0.49
CA GLU A 106 15.57 -0.29 0.62
C GLU A 106 14.89 -0.33 -0.75
N ILE A 107 13.67 -0.86 -0.78
CA ILE A 107 12.84 -0.94 -1.98
C ILE A 107 11.55 -0.18 -1.68
N GLU A 108 11.35 0.93 -2.37
CA GLU A 108 10.13 1.72 -2.26
C GLU A 108 9.07 1.17 -3.20
N ILE A 109 7.91 0.82 -2.65
CA ILE A 109 6.73 0.42 -3.42
C ILE A 109 5.76 1.58 -3.40
N GLY A 110 5.79 2.40 -4.45
CA GLY A 110 4.93 3.56 -4.60
C GLY A 110 3.52 3.23 -5.12
N VAL A 111 2.72 4.29 -5.28
CA VAL A 111 1.42 4.19 -5.95
C VAL A 111 1.64 3.83 -7.42
N PRO A 112 0.92 2.82 -7.96
CA PRO A 112 1.08 2.40 -9.35
C PRO A 112 0.67 3.51 -10.32
N ASP A 113 1.37 3.59 -11.46
CA ASP A 113 0.97 4.43 -12.59
C ASP A 113 -0.20 3.80 -13.36
N THR A 114 -0.61 4.41 -14.48
CA THR A 114 -1.76 3.92 -15.25
C THR A 114 -1.53 2.52 -15.81
N ASP A 115 -0.32 2.21 -16.29
CA ASP A 115 -0.01 0.89 -16.84
C ASP A 115 0.06 -0.15 -15.71
N GLY A 116 0.65 0.18 -14.56
CA GLY A 116 0.64 -0.66 -13.37
C GLY A 116 -0.78 -0.93 -12.84
N ARG A 117 -1.66 0.07 -12.82
CA ARG A 117 -3.07 -0.13 -12.45
C ARG A 117 -3.81 -1.02 -13.45
N LEU A 118 -3.50 -0.91 -14.74
CA LEU A 118 -4.03 -1.79 -15.77
C LEU A 118 -3.60 -3.25 -15.53
N GLU A 119 -2.32 -3.49 -15.23
CA GLU A 119 -1.82 -4.83 -14.90
C GLU A 119 -2.50 -5.41 -13.65
N ILE A 120 -2.66 -4.59 -12.60
CA ILE A 120 -3.34 -4.99 -11.37
C ILE A 120 -4.83 -5.33 -11.66
N LEU A 121 -5.52 -4.50 -12.45
CA LEU A 121 -6.88 -4.80 -12.91
C LEU A 121 -6.94 -6.11 -13.68
N GLN A 122 -6.01 -6.37 -14.60
CA GLN A 122 -5.94 -7.62 -15.36
C GLN A 122 -5.71 -8.85 -14.46
N ILE A 123 -4.89 -8.70 -13.40
CA ILE A 123 -4.68 -9.78 -12.42
C ILE A 123 -5.98 -10.07 -11.68
N HIS A 124 -6.62 -9.05 -11.10
CA HIS A 124 -7.83 -9.23 -10.30
C HIS A 124 -9.08 -9.57 -11.12
N THR A 125 -9.07 -9.31 -12.42
CA THR A 125 -10.17 -9.66 -13.34
C THR A 125 -9.94 -10.93 -14.16
N ARG A 126 -8.79 -11.59 -14.06
CA ARG A 126 -8.42 -12.76 -14.88
C ARG A 126 -9.45 -13.91 -14.82
N GLY A 127 -10.07 -14.13 -13.66
CA GLY A 127 -11.08 -15.17 -13.45
C GLY A 127 -12.53 -14.67 -13.50
N MET A 128 -12.72 -13.37 -13.77
CA MET A 128 -14.03 -12.74 -13.77
C MET A 128 -14.69 -12.87 -15.14
N PRO A 129 -15.99 -13.24 -15.21
CA PRO A 129 -16.70 -13.31 -16.47
C PRO A 129 -17.08 -11.90 -16.94
N LEU A 130 -16.14 -11.18 -17.55
CA LEU A 130 -16.35 -9.82 -18.05
C LEU A 130 -17.26 -9.82 -19.30
N PHE A 131 -18.08 -8.79 -19.44
CA PHE A 131 -18.82 -8.51 -20.66
C PHE A 131 -17.94 -7.75 -21.67
N GLU A 132 -18.30 -7.77 -22.96
CA GLU A 132 -17.49 -7.19 -24.04
C GLU A 132 -17.32 -5.66 -23.95
N ASP A 133 -18.17 -4.99 -23.16
CA ASP A 133 -18.14 -3.54 -22.95
C ASP A 133 -17.09 -3.08 -21.91
N VAL A 134 -16.46 -4.02 -21.19
CA VAL A 134 -15.52 -3.70 -20.12
C VAL A 134 -14.16 -3.32 -20.70
N ASP A 135 -13.84 -2.04 -20.64
CA ASP A 135 -12.50 -1.52 -20.95
C ASP A 135 -11.69 -1.24 -19.69
N LEU A 136 -10.79 -2.16 -19.36
CA LEU A 136 -9.89 -2.04 -18.20
C LEU A 136 -8.91 -0.86 -18.33
N ARG A 137 -8.56 -0.43 -19.55
CA ARG A 137 -7.64 0.70 -19.74
C ARG A 137 -8.30 2.01 -19.35
N THR A 138 -9.55 2.20 -19.77
CA THR A 138 -10.37 3.33 -19.32
C THR A 138 -10.54 3.34 -17.79
N LEU A 139 -10.67 2.19 -17.14
CA LEU A 139 -10.73 2.10 -15.67
C LEU A 139 -9.40 2.49 -15.02
N ALA A 140 -8.27 2.03 -15.56
CA ALA A 140 -6.94 2.39 -15.08
C ALA A 140 -6.68 3.90 -15.16
N GLU A 141 -7.13 4.57 -16.23
CA GLU A 141 -7.03 6.03 -16.39
C GLU A 141 -7.88 6.79 -15.37
N LYS A 142 -9.06 6.26 -15.00
CA LYS A 142 -9.99 6.90 -14.03
C LYS A 142 -9.64 6.66 -12.56
N THR A 143 -8.73 5.74 -12.27
CA THR A 143 -8.35 5.33 -10.90
C THR A 143 -7.09 6.02 -10.42
N HIS A 144 -6.91 7.31 -10.73
CA HIS A 144 -5.74 8.06 -10.28
C HIS A 144 -5.65 8.07 -8.74
N GLY A 145 -4.45 7.80 -8.21
CA GLY A 145 -4.21 7.72 -6.76
C GLY A 145 -4.69 6.42 -6.10
N PHE A 146 -5.20 5.45 -6.86
CA PHE A 146 -5.56 4.14 -6.31
C PHE A 146 -4.29 3.32 -6.06
N VAL A 147 -4.17 2.74 -4.88
CA VAL A 147 -3.15 1.70 -4.60
C VAL A 147 -3.64 0.33 -5.04
N GLY A 148 -2.76 -0.68 -5.04
CA GLY A 148 -3.14 -2.04 -5.46
C GLY A 148 -4.37 -2.59 -4.72
N ALA A 149 -4.48 -2.34 -3.42
CA ALA A 149 -5.64 -2.74 -2.62
C ALA A 149 -6.95 -2.05 -3.06
N ASP A 150 -6.89 -0.77 -3.47
CA ASP A 150 -8.08 -0.04 -3.95
C ASP A 150 -8.54 -0.61 -5.30
N VAL A 151 -7.59 -0.95 -6.18
CA VAL A 151 -7.89 -1.57 -7.48
C VAL A 151 -8.46 -2.97 -7.31
N GLU A 152 -7.94 -3.75 -6.36
CA GLU A 152 -8.52 -5.04 -5.97
C GLU A 152 -9.95 -4.86 -5.44
N ALA A 153 -10.16 -3.90 -4.54
CA ALA A 153 -11.47 -3.59 -3.98
C ALA A 153 -12.46 -3.18 -5.09
N LEU A 154 -12.00 -2.44 -6.10
CA LEU A 154 -12.81 -2.07 -7.25
C LEU A 154 -13.29 -3.28 -8.04
N ALA A 155 -12.38 -4.22 -8.33
CA ALA A 155 -12.75 -5.45 -9.02
C ALA A 155 -13.74 -6.29 -8.19
N LYS A 156 -13.51 -6.43 -6.88
CA LYS A 156 -14.41 -7.15 -5.97
C LYS A 156 -15.79 -6.51 -5.87
N GLU A 157 -15.87 -5.19 -5.70
CA GLU A 157 -17.15 -4.50 -5.58
C GLU A 157 -17.93 -4.56 -6.90
N ALA A 158 -17.28 -4.42 -8.05
CA ALA A 158 -17.93 -4.62 -9.35
C ALA A 158 -18.54 -6.04 -9.48
N ALA A 159 -17.81 -7.07 -9.03
CA ALA A 159 -18.34 -8.44 -8.98
C ALA A 159 -19.57 -8.53 -8.05
N MET A 160 -19.47 -7.98 -6.84
CA MET A 160 -20.56 -8.00 -5.87
C MET A 160 -21.81 -7.27 -6.36
N LEU A 161 -21.66 -6.15 -7.07
CA LEU A 161 -22.78 -5.44 -7.68
C LEU A 161 -23.48 -6.30 -8.74
N SER A 162 -22.73 -6.99 -9.60
CA SER A 162 -23.32 -7.91 -10.58
C SER A 162 -24.10 -9.07 -9.92
N ILE A 163 -23.60 -9.57 -8.79
CA ILE A 163 -24.27 -10.61 -8.00
C ILE A 163 -25.54 -10.03 -7.39
N ARG A 164 -25.50 -8.83 -6.79
CA ARG A 164 -26.68 -8.17 -6.19
C ARG A 164 -27.81 -7.91 -7.18
N GLU A 165 -27.49 -7.61 -8.43
CA GLU A 165 -28.49 -7.46 -9.51
C GLU A 165 -29.19 -8.78 -9.86
N MET A 166 -28.46 -9.90 -9.70
CA MET A 166 -28.94 -11.24 -10.01
C MET A 166 -29.64 -11.92 -8.82
N LEU A 167 -29.27 -11.59 -7.59
CA LEU A 167 -29.82 -12.18 -6.36
C LEU A 167 -31.35 -12.23 -6.31
N PRO A 168 -32.11 -11.17 -6.68
CA PRO A 168 -33.58 -11.22 -6.67
C PRO A 168 -34.19 -12.27 -7.61
N LYS A 169 -33.41 -12.76 -8.58
CA LYS A 169 -33.82 -13.78 -9.56
C LYS A 169 -33.40 -15.19 -9.14
N ILE A 170 -32.69 -15.32 -8.02
CA ILE A 170 -32.11 -16.58 -7.53
C ILE A 170 -32.83 -16.96 -6.24
N ASP A 171 -33.40 -18.16 -6.24
CA ASP A 171 -33.88 -18.79 -5.01
C ASP A 171 -32.69 -19.45 -4.31
N LEU A 172 -32.24 -18.86 -3.20
CA LEU A 172 -31.05 -19.30 -2.46
C LEU A 172 -31.27 -20.63 -1.71
N ASP A 173 -32.51 -21.07 -1.55
CA ASP A 173 -32.85 -22.34 -0.91
C ASP A 173 -32.73 -23.53 -1.88
N LYS A 174 -32.42 -23.28 -3.14
CA LYS A 174 -32.26 -24.30 -4.20
C LYS A 174 -30.90 -24.20 -4.89
N PRO A 175 -30.41 -25.30 -5.49
CA PRO A 175 -29.24 -25.24 -6.36
C PRO A 175 -29.43 -24.21 -7.47
N ILE A 176 -28.44 -23.33 -7.66
CA ILE A 176 -28.51 -22.27 -8.66
C ILE A 176 -28.47 -22.92 -10.07
N PRO A 177 -29.46 -22.63 -10.94
CA PRO A 177 -29.47 -23.13 -12.32
C PRO A 177 -28.21 -22.73 -13.09
N PHE A 178 -27.70 -23.64 -13.92
CA PHE A 178 -26.50 -23.43 -14.73
C PHE A 178 -26.65 -22.25 -15.71
N GLU A 179 -27.87 -22.00 -16.19
CA GLU A 179 -28.19 -20.89 -17.09
C GLU A 179 -27.94 -19.53 -16.42
N ILE A 180 -28.27 -19.42 -15.12
CA ILE A 180 -28.06 -18.21 -14.33
C ILE A 180 -26.57 -17.97 -14.11
N LEU A 181 -25.82 -19.03 -13.76
CA LEU A 181 -24.37 -18.96 -13.60
C LEU A 181 -23.67 -18.58 -14.90
N SER A 182 -24.14 -19.14 -16.03
CA SER A 182 -23.60 -18.84 -17.37
C SER A 182 -23.91 -17.42 -17.82
N ALA A 183 -25.08 -16.89 -17.45
CA ALA A 183 -25.50 -15.53 -17.75
C ALA A 183 -24.82 -14.46 -16.87
N LEU A 184 -24.19 -14.86 -15.75
CA LEU A 184 -23.50 -13.93 -14.88
C LEU A 184 -22.28 -13.35 -15.61
N ARG A 185 -22.40 -12.07 -15.96
CA ARG A 185 -21.38 -11.29 -16.66
C ARG A 185 -21.28 -9.92 -16.00
N ILE A 186 -20.06 -9.47 -15.77
CA ILE A 186 -19.77 -8.19 -15.12
C ILE A 186 -19.62 -7.15 -16.22
N LYS A 187 -20.43 -6.09 -16.15
CA LYS A 187 -20.49 -5.03 -17.17
C LYS A 187 -19.70 -3.81 -16.73
N MET A 188 -19.43 -2.92 -17.68
CA MET A 188 -18.76 -1.64 -17.40
C MET A 188 -19.55 -0.76 -16.42
N GLU A 189 -20.88 -0.88 -16.41
CA GLU A 189 -21.76 -0.19 -15.46
C GLU A 189 -21.50 -0.61 -13.99
N ASN A 190 -21.17 -1.88 -13.75
CA ASN A 190 -20.87 -2.37 -12.40
C ASN A 190 -19.56 -1.73 -11.89
N PHE A 191 -18.52 -1.65 -12.72
CA PHE A 191 -17.28 -0.96 -12.38
C PHE A 191 -17.48 0.55 -12.17
N THR A 192 -18.26 1.19 -13.04
CA THR A 192 -18.57 2.62 -12.92
C THR A 192 -19.35 2.92 -11.64
N SER A 193 -20.21 2.00 -11.21
CA SER A 193 -20.94 2.11 -9.95
C SER A 193 -20.03 1.87 -8.74
N ALA A 194 -19.16 0.87 -8.81
CA ALA A 194 -18.17 0.57 -7.77
C ALA A 194 -17.18 1.72 -7.54
N LEU A 195 -16.78 2.44 -8.61
CA LEU A 195 -15.95 3.65 -8.50
C LEU A 195 -16.58 4.75 -7.64
N LYS A 196 -17.91 4.81 -7.52
CA LYS A 196 -18.59 5.83 -6.69
C LYS A 196 -18.50 5.54 -5.20
N SER A 197 -18.25 4.29 -4.82
CA SER A 197 -18.18 3.84 -3.43
C SER A 197 -16.76 3.69 -2.89
N ILE A 198 -15.74 3.72 -3.77
CA ILE A 198 -14.36 3.47 -3.39
C ILE A 198 -13.58 4.78 -3.45
N GLU A 199 -13.05 5.17 -2.30
CA GLU A 199 -12.14 6.32 -2.21
C GLU A 199 -10.69 5.84 -2.28
N PRO A 200 -9.82 6.53 -3.05
CA PRO A 200 -8.40 6.20 -3.15
C PRO A 200 -7.69 6.35 -1.81
N SER A 201 -7.01 5.29 -1.36
CA SER A 201 -6.30 5.26 -0.09
C SER A 201 -5.08 6.18 -0.10
N ALA A 202 -4.37 6.35 -1.23
CA ALA A 202 -3.23 7.26 -1.29
C ALA A 202 -3.62 8.74 -1.09
N LEU A 203 -4.86 9.10 -1.41
CA LEU A 203 -5.39 10.45 -1.14
C LEU A 203 -5.95 10.60 0.28
N ARG A 204 -6.06 9.52 1.07
CA ARG A 204 -6.49 9.61 2.48
C ARG A 204 -5.38 10.06 3.41
N GLU A 205 -4.12 9.70 3.14
CA GLU A 205 -2.97 10.17 3.94
C GLU A 205 -2.58 11.61 3.60
N VAL A 206 -2.79 12.04 2.35
CA VAL A 206 -2.77 13.46 2.00
C VAL A 206 -4.15 14.01 2.33
N VAL A 207 -4.39 14.35 3.60
CA VAL A 207 -5.47 15.28 3.94
C VAL A 207 -5.14 16.58 3.21
N ILE A 208 -5.60 16.71 1.96
CA ILE A 208 -5.85 18.01 1.37
C ILE A 208 -7.00 18.55 2.21
N SER A 209 -6.68 19.10 3.38
CA SER A 209 -7.57 20.06 3.98
C SER A 209 -7.66 21.12 2.91
N GLN A 210 -8.79 21.16 2.20
CA GLN A 210 -9.10 22.31 1.37
C GLN A 210 -8.91 23.50 2.32
N PRO A 211 -7.88 24.33 2.12
CA PRO A 211 -7.61 25.39 3.07
C PRO A 211 -8.88 26.22 3.14
N LYS A 212 -9.40 26.40 4.36
CA LYS A 212 -10.53 27.33 4.56
C LYS A 212 -10.05 28.77 4.34
N GLU A 213 -8.74 28.94 4.48
CA GLU A 213 -7.96 30.14 4.35
C GLU A 213 -7.71 30.43 2.86
N THR A 214 -7.98 31.68 2.50
CA THR A 214 -7.73 32.25 1.18
C THR A 214 -6.40 33.01 1.17
N TRP A 215 -5.96 33.48 0.01
CA TRP A 215 -4.78 34.34 -0.10
C TRP A 215 -4.89 35.63 0.73
N GLU A 216 -6.11 36.05 1.07
CA GLU A 216 -6.42 37.22 1.91
C GLU A 216 -6.18 36.94 3.39
N ASP A 217 -6.28 35.68 3.82
CA ASP A 217 -6.06 35.26 5.22
C ASP A 217 -4.56 35.10 5.56
N VAL A 218 -3.71 35.02 4.55
CA VAL A 218 -2.25 35.02 4.72
C VAL A 218 -1.77 36.47 4.84
N GLY A 219 -1.09 36.84 5.92
CA GLY A 219 -0.49 38.18 6.05
C GLY A 219 0.88 38.26 5.35
N GLY A 220 1.14 39.31 4.56
CA GLY A 220 2.46 39.54 3.92
C GLY A 220 2.76 38.65 2.71
N LEU A 221 4.05 38.53 2.38
CA LEU A 221 4.62 37.68 1.31
C LEU A 221 4.06 37.96 -0.09
N GLU A 222 3.78 39.22 -0.39
CA GLU A 222 3.10 39.68 -1.60
C GLU A 222 3.81 39.21 -2.87
N ASP A 223 5.14 39.29 -2.92
CA ASP A 223 5.94 38.85 -4.06
C ASP A 223 5.86 37.33 -4.26
N ALA A 224 5.96 36.55 -3.17
CA ALA A 224 5.89 35.09 -3.22
C ALA A 224 4.46 34.60 -3.57
N LYS A 225 3.43 35.26 -3.04
CA LYS A 225 2.04 35.00 -3.40
C LYS A 225 1.82 35.28 -4.88
N LEU A 226 2.30 36.41 -5.38
CA LEU A 226 2.16 36.75 -6.79
C LEU A 226 2.80 35.66 -7.66
N GLN A 227 4.07 35.32 -7.41
CA GLN A 227 4.78 34.27 -8.16
C GLN A 227 4.04 32.91 -8.15
N LEU A 228 3.54 32.47 -7.00
CA LEU A 228 2.77 31.23 -6.91
C LEU A 228 1.47 31.30 -7.70
N ARG A 229 0.81 32.46 -7.74
CA ARG A 229 -0.39 32.67 -8.54
C ARG A 229 -0.08 32.67 -10.04
N GLU A 230 1.02 33.29 -10.47
CA GLU A 230 1.41 33.31 -11.90
C GLU A 230 1.82 31.93 -12.41
N VAL A 231 2.50 31.13 -11.58
CA VAL A 231 3.06 29.83 -11.97
C VAL A 231 2.03 28.70 -11.83
N ILE A 232 1.16 28.76 -10.82
CA ILE A 232 0.24 27.66 -10.51
C ILE A 232 -1.21 28.04 -10.79
N GLU A 233 -1.70 29.17 -10.28
CA GLU A 233 -3.13 29.53 -10.35
C GLU A 233 -3.54 29.98 -11.76
N TRP A 234 -2.77 30.83 -12.42
CA TRP A 234 -3.12 31.41 -13.71
C TRP A 234 -3.08 30.44 -14.89
N PRO A 235 -2.12 29.48 -14.99
CA PRO A 235 -2.16 28.47 -16.04
C PRO A 235 -3.37 27.55 -15.92
N LEU A 236 -3.81 27.27 -14.69
CA LEU A 236 -5.02 26.47 -14.44
C LEU A 236 -6.32 27.26 -14.72
N LYS A 237 -6.35 28.56 -14.41
CA LYS A 237 -7.54 29.42 -14.65
C LYS A 237 -7.68 29.89 -16.10
N TYR A 238 -6.57 30.09 -16.79
CA TYR A 238 -6.53 30.65 -18.15
C TYR A 238 -5.72 29.78 -19.13
N PRO A 239 -6.05 28.48 -19.26
CA PRO A 239 -5.27 27.54 -20.05
C PRO A 239 -5.12 27.98 -21.53
N GLU A 240 -6.13 28.68 -22.08
CA GLU A 240 -6.11 29.15 -23.47
C GLU A 240 -5.09 30.27 -23.71
N LEU A 241 -4.88 31.16 -22.75
CA LEU A 241 -3.88 32.24 -22.84
C LEU A 241 -2.45 31.68 -22.77
N TYR A 242 -2.24 30.64 -21.95
CA TYR A 242 -0.93 30.02 -21.76
C TYR A 242 -0.59 28.97 -22.83
N SER A 243 -1.57 28.46 -23.58
CA SER A 243 -1.32 27.59 -24.74
C SER A 243 -0.57 28.27 -25.90
N HIS A 244 -0.70 29.60 -26.02
CA HIS A 244 -0.05 30.41 -27.05
C HIS A 244 1.33 30.92 -26.65
N LEU A 245 1.59 30.99 -25.34
CA LEU A 245 2.88 31.33 -24.77
C LEU A 245 3.63 30.01 -24.57
N SER A 246 4.41 29.60 -25.56
CA SER A 246 5.26 28.40 -25.49
C SER A 246 6.40 28.55 -24.48
N SER A 247 6.06 28.65 -23.20
CA SER A 247 6.95 28.49 -22.05
C SER A 247 6.54 27.20 -21.36
N LYS A 248 7.46 26.22 -21.37
CA LYS A 248 7.28 24.97 -20.65
C LYS A 248 7.00 25.25 -19.17
N PRO A 249 6.13 24.45 -18.52
CA PRO A 249 5.93 24.52 -17.08
C PRO A 249 7.24 24.26 -16.32
#